data_AF-A0A5S9MIB8-F1
#
_entry.id   AF-A0A5S9MIB8-F1
#
_cell.length_a   1.000
_cell.length_b   1.000
_cell.length_c   1.000
_cell.angle_alpha   90.00
_cell.angle_beta   90.00
_cell.angle_gamma   90.00
#
_symmetry.space_group_name_H-M   'P 1'
#
loop_
_entity.id
_entity.type
_entity.pdbx_description
1 polymer ?
#
loop_
_entity_poly.entity_id
_entity_poly.type
_entity_poly.pdbx_seq_one_letter_code
_entity_poly.pdbx_strand_id
1 'polypeptide(L)'
;MKLPAHPKRVVVLGSYTGNVMSLGVNLVGVDSWSKKNPRFQKELKGVEEVSDANIEKIMKLKPDVIIGLSNTKNVEKLKKKSHQPFYLRITKLITFSSTLKLEKY
;
A
#
# COMPACT_ATOMS: atom_id res chain seq x y z
N MET A 1 -17.82 4.82 2.85
CA MET A 1 -16.72 3.83 3.00
C MET A 1 -15.89 4.22 4.21
N LYS A 2 -15.74 3.29 5.17
CA LYS A 2 -15.03 3.51 6.43
C LYS A 2 -13.64 2.89 6.30
N LEU A 3 -12.61 3.69 6.54
CA LEU A 3 -11.23 3.23 6.55
C LEU A 3 -11.09 2.11 7.61
N PRO A 4 -10.42 0.99 7.32
CA PRO A 4 -10.04 0.09 8.39
C PRO A 4 -9.04 0.84 9.26
N ALA A 5 -9.45 1.12 10.50
CA ALA A 5 -8.67 1.81 11.53
C ALA A 5 -7.20 1.36 11.59
N HIS A 6 -6.97 0.06 11.42
CA HIS A 6 -5.66 -0.55 11.52
C HIS A 6 -5.40 -1.55 10.39
N PRO A 7 -4.82 -1.12 9.26
CA PRO A 7 -4.42 -2.02 8.20
C PRO A 7 -3.22 -2.87 8.65
N LYS A 8 -3.38 -4.20 8.63
CA LYS A 8 -2.32 -5.14 9.03
C LYS A 8 -1.46 -5.60 7.85
N ARG A 9 -1.98 -5.54 6.62
CA ARG A 9 -1.26 -5.93 5.40
C ARG A 9 -1.44 -4.87 4.33
N VAL A 10 -0.41 -4.09 4.07
CA VAL A 10 -0.43 -3.01 3.07
C VAL A 10 0.44 -3.37 1.88
N VAL A 11 -0.11 -3.27 0.67
CA VAL A 11 0.64 -3.34 -0.58
C VAL A 11 0.77 -1.94 -1.15
N VAL A 12 1.98 -1.56 -1.55
CA VAL A 12 2.24 -0.26 -2.16
C VAL A 12 2.86 -0.45 -3.54
N LEU A 13 2.30 0.25 -4.52
CA LEU A 13 2.71 0.22 -5.92
C LEU A 13 3.09 1.63 -6.36
N GLY A 14 4.37 1.85 -6.61
CA GLY A 14 4.93 3.10 -7.13
C GLY A 14 5.49 4.02 -6.04
N SER A 15 5.66 5.30 -6.38
CA SER A 15 6.43 6.28 -5.56
C SER A 15 5.85 6.61 -4.17
N TYR A 16 4.84 5.90 -3.70
CA TYR A 16 4.24 6.12 -2.37
C TYR A 16 4.87 5.26 -1.27
N THR A 17 5.75 4.32 -1.59
CA THR A 17 6.33 3.38 -0.61
C THR A 17 6.98 4.11 0.57
N GLY A 18 7.75 5.17 0.32
CA GLY A 18 8.38 5.95 1.40
C GLY A 18 7.36 6.60 2.35
N ASN A 19 6.28 7.18 1.81
CA ASN A 19 5.26 7.82 2.63
C ASN A 19 4.53 6.81 3.50
N VAL A 20 4.20 5.65 2.94
CA VAL A 20 3.48 4.59 3.65
C VAL A 20 4.39 3.95 4.71
N MET A 21 5.66 3.76 4.40
CA MET A 21 6.68 3.29 5.34
C MET A 21 6.79 4.24 6.55
N SER A 22 6.78 5.56 6.34
CA SER A 22 6.77 6.55 7.43
C SER A 22 5.53 6.50 8.34
N LEU A 23 4.45 5.83 7.94
CA LEU A 23 3.28 5.62 8.80
C LEU A 23 3.48 4.47 9.80
N GLY A 24 4.55 3.69 9.66
CA GLY A 24 4.83 2.52 10.49
C GLY A 24 3.76 1.43 10.33
N VAL A 25 3.24 1.27 9.11
CA VAL A 25 2.31 0.19 8.75
C VAL A 25 3.08 -1.00 8.21
N ASN A 26 2.51 -2.19 8.36
CA ASN A 26 3.15 -3.43 7.91
C ASN A 26 2.99 -3.62 6.39
N LEU A 27 4.09 -3.40 5.67
CA LEU A 27 4.17 -3.58 4.23
C LEU A 27 4.34 -5.08 3.93
N VAL A 28 3.43 -5.65 3.14
CA VAL A 28 3.53 -7.06 2.70
C VAL A 28 3.94 -7.19 1.25
N GLY A 29 3.79 -6.13 0.45
CA GLY A 29 4.24 -6.10 -0.93
C GLY A 29 4.60 -4.70 -1.39
N VAL A 30 5.69 -4.58 -2.14
CA VAL A 30 6.14 -3.34 -2.76
C VAL A 30 6.52 -3.55 -4.22
N ASP A 31 6.49 -2.48 -5.01
CA ASP A 31 7.02 -2.52 -6.36
C ASP A 31 8.54 -2.77 -6.40
N SER A 32 9.00 -3.35 -7.50
CA SER A 32 10.42 -3.68 -7.73
C SER A 32 11.34 -2.47 -7.61
N TRP A 33 10.87 -1.28 -7.99
CA TRP A 33 11.66 -0.04 -7.92
C TRP A 33 11.89 0.38 -6.47
N SER A 34 10.82 0.35 -5.67
CA SER A 34 10.89 0.60 -4.24
C SER A 34 11.78 -0.42 -3.53
N LYS A 35 11.70 -1.70 -3.89
CA LYS A 35 12.53 -2.75 -3.29
C LYS A 35 14.01 -2.63 -3.62
N LYS A 36 14.34 -2.17 -4.84
CA LYS A 36 15.72 -1.90 -5.27
C LYS A 36 16.31 -0.64 -4.65
N ASN A 37 15.49 0.22 -4.03
CA ASN A 37 15.97 1.45 -3.43
C ASN A 37 16.77 1.16 -2.14
N PRO A 38 18.07 1.53 -2.06
CA PRO A 38 18.89 1.29 -0.88
C PRO A 38 18.35 1.95 0.39
N ARG A 39 17.59 3.04 0.28
CA ARG A 39 16.96 3.72 1.43
C ARG A 39 15.92 2.86 2.13
N PHE A 40 15.30 1.92 1.40
CA PHE A 40 14.19 1.11 1.92
C PHE A 40 14.60 -0.34 2.24
N GLN A 41 15.84 -0.75 1.92
CA GLN A 41 16.29 -2.14 2.11
C GLN A 41 16.14 -2.67 3.55
N LYS A 42 16.36 -1.80 4.56
CA LYS A 42 16.24 -2.20 5.96
C LYS A 42 14.80 -2.51 6.35
N GLU A 43 13.85 -1.66 5.96
CA GLU A 43 12.43 -1.82 6.31
C GLU A 43 11.69 -2.77 5.37
N LEU A 44 12.15 -2.91 4.13
CA LEU A 44 11.59 -3.86 3.16
C LEU A 44 12.20 -5.27 3.28
N LYS A 45 12.96 -5.52 4.35
CA LYS A 45 13.57 -6.82 4.61
C LYS A 45 12.47 -7.83 4.95
N GLY A 46 12.18 -8.72 4.00
CA GLY A 46 11.10 -9.72 4.11
C GLY A 46 9.78 -9.32 3.44
N VAL A 47 9.69 -8.12 2.86
CA VAL A 47 8.52 -7.68 2.09
C VAL A 47 8.56 -8.30 0.69
N GLU A 48 7.43 -8.78 0.16
CA GLU A 48 7.41 -9.35 -1.19
C GLU A 48 7.53 -8.29 -2.29
N GLU A 49 8.16 -8.70 -3.39
CA GLU A 49 8.17 -7.87 -4.60
C GLU A 49 6.91 -8.16 -5.43
N VAL A 50 6.13 -7.14 -5.71
CA VAL A 50 4.93 -7.22 -6.55
C VAL A 50 5.01 -6.21 -7.69
N SER A 51 4.18 -6.38 -8.70
CA SER A 51 4.01 -5.41 -9.78
C SER A 51 2.53 -5.27 -10.07
N ASP A 52 2.13 -4.10 -10.55
CA ASP A 52 0.79 -3.81 -11.06
C ASP A 52 0.39 -4.73 -12.24
N ALA A 53 1.37 -5.34 -12.93
CA ALA A 53 1.15 -6.41 -13.91
C ALA A 53 0.71 -7.73 -13.25
N ASN A 54 1.22 -8.03 -12.05
CA ASN A 54 1.03 -9.31 -11.35
C ASN A 54 -0.02 -9.22 -10.25
N ILE A 55 -1.28 -8.96 -10.64
CA ILE A 55 -2.42 -8.86 -9.72
C ILE A 55 -2.58 -10.13 -8.87
N GLU A 56 -2.36 -11.32 -9.44
CA GLU A 56 -2.50 -12.58 -8.70
C GLU A 56 -1.54 -12.68 -7.52
N LYS A 57 -0.31 -12.21 -7.70
CA LYS A 57 0.70 -12.19 -6.64
C LYS A 57 0.27 -11.25 -5.52
N ILE A 58 -0.22 -10.06 -5.88
CA ILE A 58 -0.79 -9.11 -4.92
C ILE A 58 -1.94 -9.75 -4.16
N MET A 59 -2.83 -10.49 -4.83
CA MET A 59 -3.97 -11.16 -4.18
C MET A 59 -3.56 -12.30 -3.25
N LYS A 60 -2.49 -13.06 -3.57
CA LYS A 60 -1.95 -14.11 -2.69
C LYS A 60 -1.49 -13.59 -1.33
N LEU A 61 -0.98 -12.35 -1.30
CA LEU A 61 -0.58 -11.66 -0.07
C LEU A 61 -1.77 -11.25 0.81
N LYS A 62 -3.01 -11.41 0.32
CA LYS A 62 -4.26 -11.01 0.98
C LYS A 62 -4.13 -9.61 1.62
N PRO A 63 -3.79 -8.56 0.85
CA PRO A 63 -3.66 -7.23 1.41
C PRO A 63 -5.01 -6.69 1.85
N ASP A 64 -5.01 -5.97 2.97
CA ASP A 64 -6.19 -5.24 3.45
C ASP A 64 -6.31 -3.91 2.70
N VAL A 65 -5.16 -3.31 2.35
CA VAL A 65 -5.07 -2.02 1.64
C VAL A 65 -4.05 -2.12 0.51
N ILE A 66 -4.43 -1.64 -0.67
CA ILE A 66 -3.55 -1.51 -1.83
C ILE A 66 -3.45 -0.02 -2.16
N ILE A 67 -2.26 0.53 -2.03
CA ILE A 67 -1.94 1.93 -2.34
C ILE A 67 -1.20 1.93 -3.66
N GLY A 68 -1.75 2.58 -4.67
CA GLY A 68 -1.13 2.67 -5.98
C GLY A 68 -1.47 3.96 -6.70
N LEU A 69 -0.75 4.24 -7.77
CA LEU A 69 -1.06 5.36 -8.65
C LEU A 69 -2.43 5.15 -9.31
N SER A 70 -3.27 6.18 -9.30
CA SER A 70 -4.63 6.16 -9.88
C SER A 70 -4.66 5.88 -11.38
N ASN A 71 -3.51 6.00 -12.07
CA ASN A 71 -3.35 5.74 -13.50
C ASN A 71 -2.90 4.30 -13.82
N THR A 72 -2.72 3.44 -12.82
CA THR A 72 -2.33 2.05 -13.09
C THR A 72 -3.42 1.37 -13.91
N LYS A 73 -3.07 0.75 -15.04
CA LYS A 73 -4.02 0.15 -16.00
C LYS A 73 -5.02 -0.83 -15.35
N ASN A 74 -4.66 -1.37 -14.19
CA ASN A 74 -5.42 -2.38 -13.46
C ASN A 74 -6.20 -1.84 -12.26
N VAL A 75 -6.36 -0.51 -12.15
CA VAL A 75 -7.06 0.15 -11.04
C VAL A 75 -8.45 -0.42 -10.78
N GLU A 76 -9.22 -0.64 -11.84
CA GLU A 76 -10.59 -1.16 -11.73
C GLU A 76 -10.65 -2.61 -11.25
N LYS A 77 -9.70 -3.46 -11.66
CA LYS A 77 -9.61 -4.86 -11.22
C LYS A 77 -9.19 -4.97 -9.76
N LEU A 78 -8.24 -4.13 -9.34
CA LEU A 78 -7.83 -4.01 -7.94
C LEU A 78 -8.98 -3.44 -7.10
N LYS A 79 -9.76 -2.52 -7.68
CA LYS A 79 -10.98 -1.98 -7.05
C LYS A 79 -11.99 -3.08 -6.76
N LYS A 80 -12.30 -3.90 -7.76
CA LYS A 80 -13.39 -4.88 -7.69
C LYS A 80 -13.10 -6.07 -6.76
N LYS A 81 -11.83 -6.39 -6.51
CA LYS A 81 -11.43 -7.59 -5.74
C LYS A 81 -10.99 -7.33 -4.29
N SER A 82 -10.68 -6.10 -3.92
CA SER A 82 -10.44 -5.77 -2.52
C SER A 82 -11.77 -5.57 -1.81
N HIS A 83 -11.97 -6.18 -0.63
CA HIS A 83 -13.14 -5.92 0.22
C HIS A 83 -13.28 -4.41 0.53
N GLN A 84 -12.18 -3.64 0.45
CA GLN A 84 -12.21 -2.17 0.43
C GLN A 84 -11.07 -1.61 -0.45
N PRO A 85 -11.36 -1.15 -1.68
CA PRO A 85 -10.34 -0.52 -2.50
C PRO A 85 -10.18 0.97 -2.18
N PHE A 86 -9.17 1.31 -1.37
CA PHE A 86 -8.90 2.70 -1.02
C PHE A 86 -7.84 3.31 -1.95
N TYR A 87 -8.31 3.98 -3.01
CA TYR A 87 -7.46 4.83 -3.83
C TYR A 87 -7.18 6.16 -3.12
N LEU A 88 -5.97 6.30 -2.59
CA LEU A 88 -5.50 7.50 -1.91
C LEU A 88 -5.11 8.59 -2.92
N ARG A 89 -6.02 9.54 -3.14
CA ARG A 89 -5.68 10.84 -3.72
C ARG A 89 -4.77 11.58 -2.73
N ILE A 90 -3.80 12.35 -3.19
CA ILE A 90 -2.73 12.99 -2.37
C ILE A 90 -3.30 13.71 -1.13
N THR A 91 -4.44 14.38 -1.27
CA THR A 91 -5.15 15.05 -0.16
C THR A 91 -5.67 14.11 0.93
N LYS A 92 -6.10 12.89 0.57
CA LYS A 92 -6.53 11.86 1.53
C LYS A 92 -5.36 11.21 2.26
N LEU A 93 -4.13 11.30 1.73
CA LEU A 93 -2.94 10.70 2.34
C LEU A 93 -2.51 11.44 3.60
N ILE A 94 -2.71 12.77 3.61
CA ILE A 94 -2.56 13.61 4.79
C ILE A 94 -3.58 13.21 5.85
N THR A 95 -4.87 13.10 5.48
CA THR A 95 -5.92 12.68 6.43
C THR A 95 -5.70 11.27 6.96
N PHE A 96 -5.29 10.33 6.10
CA PHE A 96 -4.96 8.95 6.49
C PHE A 96 -3.81 8.89 7.49
N SER A 97 -2.75 9.68 7.26
CA SER A 97 -1.65 9.82 8.21
C SER A 97 -2.13 10.34 9.56
N SER A 98 -3.01 11.35 9.57
CA SER A 98 -3.56 11.91 10.81
C SER A 98 -4.45 10.91 11.56
N THR A 99 -5.30 10.15 10.85
CA THR A 99 -6.16 9.12 11.47
C THR A 99 -5.34 8.00 12.11
N LEU A 100 -4.32 7.47 11.43
CA LEU A 100 -3.42 6.45 11.99
C LEU A 100 -2.63 6.95 13.20
N LYS A 101 -2.28 8.25 13.22
CA LYS A 101 -1.56 8.86 14.34
C LYS A 101 -2.48 9.09 15.54
N LEU A 102 -3.77 9.37 15.29
CA LEU A 102 -4.78 9.57 16.32
C LEU A 102 -5.23 8.26 16.99
N GLU A 103 -5.28 7.13 16.27
CA GLU A 103 -5.65 5.83 16.87
C GLU A 103 -4.49 5.12 17.59
N LYS A 104 -3.28 5.69 17.57
CA LYS A 104 -2.12 5.19 18.34
C LYS A 104 -2.02 5.78 19.76
N TYR A 105 -2.93 6.67 20.14
CA TYR A 105 -3.07 7.29 21.46
C TYR A 105 -4.48 7.07 22.00
#